data_AF-A0AAW4Q2N7-F1
#
_entry.id   AF-A0AAW4Q2N7-F1
#
_cell.length_a   1.000
_cell.length_b   1.000
_cell.length_c   1.000
_cell.angle_alpha   90.00
_cell.angle_beta   90.00
_cell.angle_gamma   90.00
#
_symmetry.space_group_name_H-M   'P 1'
#
loop_
_entity.id
_entity.type
_entity.pdbx_description
1 polymer ?
#
loop_
_entity_poly.entity_id
_entity_poly.type
_entity_poly.pdbx_seq_one_letter_code
_entity_poly.pdbx_strand_id
1 'polypeptide(L)'
;MHNDTRNPIRRLGEALKPLTDPAPLAMVMRFDDSIAVLNLRARARTEHFRDTRWTLARQVRTARAGARCAVPVRIRELYVVRDAGPKTGDGRDPQGREAARTMAG
;
A
#
# COMPACT_ATOMS: atom_id res chain seq x y z
N MET A 1 9.61 25.18 -10.70
CA MET A 1 8.92 24.26 -11.63
C MET A 1 9.33 22.82 -11.31
N HIS A 2 8.62 22.14 -10.40
CA HIS A 2 9.03 20.84 -9.88
C HIS A 2 8.24 19.71 -10.60
N ASN A 3 8.91 18.97 -11.48
CA ASN A 3 8.61 17.60 -11.92
C ASN A 3 7.13 17.13 -11.98
N ASP A 4 6.27 17.86 -12.69
CA ASP A 4 4.88 17.45 -12.92
C ASP A 4 4.77 16.19 -13.83
N THR A 5 5.84 15.85 -14.55
CA THR A 5 5.97 14.59 -15.29
C THR A 5 5.91 13.36 -14.40
N ARG A 6 6.11 13.43 -13.08
CA ARG A 6 6.09 12.24 -12.21
C ARG A 6 4.71 11.85 -11.69
N ASN A 7 3.66 12.66 -11.88
CA ASN A 7 2.33 12.35 -11.37
C ASN A 7 1.64 11.28 -12.24
N PRO A 8 1.43 10.05 -11.72
CA PRO A 8 0.85 8.95 -12.51
C PRO A 8 -0.61 9.19 -12.86
N ILE A 9 -1.36 9.92 -12.04
CA ILE A 9 -2.78 10.23 -12.28
C ILE A 9 -2.91 11.21 -13.46
N ARG A 10 -2.03 12.23 -13.52
CA ARG A 10 -2.00 13.17 -14.63
C ARG A 10 -1.64 12.47 -15.95
N ARG A 11 -0.63 11.58 -15.92
CA ARG A 11 -0.25 10.76 -17.09
C ARG A 11 -1.40 9.86 -17.56
N LEU A 12 -2.14 9.27 -16.63
CA LEU A 12 -3.32 8.49 -16.95
C LEU A 12 -4.39 9.39 -17.61
N GLY A 13 -4.64 10.58 -17.08
CA GLY A 13 -5.56 11.56 -17.68
C GLY A 13 -5.19 11.93 -19.12
N GLU A 14 -3.93 12.27 -19.37
CA GLU A 14 -3.43 12.61 -20.72
C GLU A 14 -3.55 11.43 -21.70
N ALA A 15 -3.20 10.22 -21.27
CA ALA A 15 -3.32 9.02 -22.11
C ALA A 15 -4.77 8.71 -22.51
N LEU A 16 -5.74 9.21 -21.75
CA LEU A 16 -7.16 8.96 -21.98
C LEU A 16 -7.87 10.12 -22.71
N LYS A 17 -7.26 11.31 -22.84
CA LYS A 17 -7.83 12.46 -23.56
C LYS A 17 -8.33 12.17 -24.98
N PRO A 18 -7.63 11.39 -25.83
CA PRO A 18 -8.04 11.21 -27.24
C PRO A 18 -9.28 10.34 -27.42
N LEU A 19 -9.81 9.74 -26.35
CA LEU A 19 -10.77 8.65 -26.46
C LEU A 19 -12.22 9.07 -26.59
N THR A 20 -12.55 10.21 -25.99
CA THR A 20 -13.90 10.74 -26.02
C THR A 20 -13.80 12.23 -26.21
N ASP A 21 -14.72 12.78 -26.97
CA ASP A 21 -14.98 14.22 -26.99
C ASP A 21 -16.33 14.45 -26.29
N PRO A 22 -16.35 15.11 -25.13
CA PRO A 22 -15.21 15.69 -24.40
C PRO A 22 -14.30 14.65 -23.73
N ALA A 23 -13.06 15.06 -23.48
CA ALA A 23 -12.05 14.24 -22.81
C ALA A 23 -12.55 13.69 -21.46
N PRO A 24 -12.18 12.44 -21.10
CA PRO A 24 -12.61 11.84 -19.86
C PRO A 24 -12.00 12.56 -18.65
N LEU A 25 -12.84 12.80 -17.64
CA LEU A 25 -12.44 13.38 -16.37
C LEU A 25 -11.89 12.28 -15.45
N ALA A 26 -10.66 12.47 -14.97
CA ALA A 26 -10.00 11.57 -14.03
C ALA A 26 -9.82 12.25 -12.66
N MET A 27 -10.38 11.66 -11.61
CA MET A 27 -10.29 12.19 -10.23
C MET A 27 -10.02 11.06 -9.25
N VAL A 28 -9.15 11.30 -8.27
CA VAL A 28 -9.02 10.38 -7.13
C VAL A 28 -10.28 10.51 -6.28
N MET A 29 -10.98 9.40 -6.10
CA MET A 29 -12.22 9.37 -5.32
C MET A 29 -11.94 9.12 -3.85
N ARG A 30 -11.03 8.19 -3.55
CA ARG A 30 -10.65 7.86 -2.18
C ARG A 30 -9.31 7.15 -2.13
N PHE A 31 -8.69 7.23 -0.96
CA PHE A 31 -7.63 6.32 -0.54
C PHE A 31 -8.25 5.28 0.39
N ASP A 32 -7.88 4.04 0.17
CA ASP A 32 -8.26 2.87 0.97
C ASP A 32 -6.96 2.28 1.56
N ASP A 33 -7.05 1.27 2.42
CA ASP A 33 -5.90 0.76 3.20
C ASP A 33 -4.70 0.35 2.35
N SER A 34 -4.92 0.01 1.09
CA SER A 34 -3.88 -0.51 0.19
C SER A 34 -4.01 -0.03 -1.25
N ILE A 35 -5.00 0.82 -1.55
CA ILE A 35 -5.34 1.20 -2.92
C ILE A 35 -5.74 2.67 -2.99
N ALA A 36 -5.43 3.31 -4.11
CA ALA A 36 -6.06 4.58 -4.50
C ALA A 36 -7.16 4.28 -5.52
N VAL A 37 -8.39 4.67 -5.22
CA VAL A 37 -9.54 4.49 -6.12
C VAL A 37 -9.66 5.73 -6.99
N LEU A 38 -9.59 5.51 -8.30
CA LEU A 38 -9.77 6.56 -9.30
C LEU A 38 -11.16 6.46 -9.95
N ASN A 39 -11.84 7.59 -10.06
CA ASN A 39 -13.06 7.72 -10.87
C ASN A 39 -12.72 8.27 -12.24
N LEU A 40 -13.16 7.58 -13.28
CA LEU A 40 -13.04 7.99 -14.68
C LEU A 40 -14.45 8.19 -15.24
N ARG A 41 -14.74 9.41 -15.67
CA ARG A 41 -16.03 9.77 -16.28
C ARG A 41 -15.80 10.17 -17.74
N ALA A 42 -16.47 9.49 -18.65
CA ALA A 42 -16.38 9.72 -20.09
C ALA A 42 -17.78 9.84 -20.69
N ARG A 43 -17.95 10.64 -21.75
CA ARG A 43 -19.19 10.66 -22.54
C ARG A 43 -19.07 9.67 -23.69
N ALA A 44 -20.17 8.98 -23.99
CA ALA A 44 -20.27 8.09 -25.14
C ALA A 44 -21.65 8.28 -25.80
N ARG A 45 -21.73 8.12 -27.12
CA ARG A 45 -23.02 7.95 -27.80
C ARG A 45 -23.62 6.61 -27.38
N THR A 46 -24.95 6.57 -27.24
CA THR A 46 -25.66 5.39 -26.73
C THR A 46 -25.37 4.16 -27.60
N GLU A 47 -25.33 4.30 -28.92
CA GLU A 47 -25.03 3.19 -29.84
C GLU A 47 -23.61 2.62 -29.68
N HIS A 48 -22.67 3.40 -29.14
CA HIS A 48 -21.26 3.01 -28.98
C HIS A 48 -20.86 2.76 -27.52
N PHE A 49 -21.80 2.85 -26.58
CA PHE A 49 -21.50 2.79 -25.15
C PHE A 49 -20.65 1.58 -24.77
N ARG A 50 -21.01 0.40 -25.28
CA ARG A 50 -20.32 -0.85 -24.96
C ARG A 50 -18.88 -0.85 -25.48
N ASP A 51 -18.68 -0.41 -26.71
CA ASP A 51 -17.36 -0.39 -27.37
C ASP A 51 -16.44 0.67 -26.74
N THR A 52 -16.98 1.86 -26.46
CA THR A 52 -16.25 2.91 -25.75
C THR A 52 -15.83 2.43 -24.36
N ARG A 53 -16.72 1.74 -23.62
CA ARG A 53 -16.39 1.18 -22.30
C ARG A 53 -15.26 0.14 -22.38
N TRP A 54 -15.33 -0.79 -23.34
CA TRP A 54 -14.29 -1.82 -23.48
C TRP A 54 -12.94 -1.23 -23.89
N THR A 55 -12.96 -0.29 -24.83
CA THR A 55 -11.75 0.41 -25.32
C THR A 55 -11.09 1.19 -24.19
N LEU A 56 -11.88 1.97 -23.45
CA LEU A 56 -11.42 2.73 -22.29
C LEU A 56 -10.80 1.80 -21.23
N ALA A 57 -11.47 0.69 -20.89
CA ALA A 57 -10.93 -0.27 -19.93
C ALA A 57 -9.60 -0.89 -20.39
N ARG A 58 -9.44 -1.16 -21.69
CA ARG A 58 -8.17 -1.69 -22.25
C ARG A 58 -7.05 -0.67 -22.11
N GLN A 59 -7.29 0.58 -22.46
CA GLN A 59 -6.27 1.63 -22.37
C GLN A 59 -5.94 2.03 -20.95
N VAL A 60 -6.90 2.02 -20.02
CA VAL A 60 -6.59 2.23 -18.60
C VAL A 60 -5.59 1.18 -18.11
N ARG A 61 -5.72 -0.09 -18.53
CA ARG A 61 -4.75 -1.14 -18.18
C ARG A 61 -3.37 -0.85 -18.79
N THR A 62 -3.31 -0.46 -20.07
CA THR A 62 -2.06 -0.10 -20.76
C THR A 62 -1.39 1.12 -20.13
N ALA A 63 -2.15 2.19 -19.88
CA ALA A 63 -1.67 3.42 -19.29
C ALA A 63 -1.24 3.21 -17.82
N ARG A 64 -1.92 2.34 -17.07
CA ARG A 64 -1.49 1.92 -15.72
C ARG A 64 -0.10 1.27 -15.76
N ALA A 65 0.13 0.36 -16.71
CA ALA A 65 1.43 -0.28 -16.89
C ALA A 65 2.52 0.75 -17.25
N GLY A 66 2.22 1.69 -18.16
CA GLY A 66 3.15 2.76 -18.55
C GLY A 66 3.43 3.79 -17.44
N ALA A 67 2.46 4.02 -16.54
CA ALA A 67 2.60 4.94 -15.41
C ALA A 67 3.34 4.34 -14.20
N ARG A 68 3.82 3.09 -14.29
CA ARG A 68 4.42 2.33 -13.18
C ARG A 68 3.49 2.20 -11.96
N CYS A 69 2.18 2.19 -12.19
CA CYS A 69 1.20 1.91 -11.15
C CYS A 69 1.05 0.39 -11.00
N ALA A 70 1.25 -0.11 -9.78
CA ALA A 70 1.09 -1.54 -9.48
C ALA A 70 -0.38 -1.99 -9.62
N VAL A 71 -0.56 -3.30 -9.81
CA VAL A 71 -1.88 -3.92 -9.64
C VAL A 71 -2.28 -3.75 -8.17
N PRO A 72 -3.48 -3.23 -7.87
CA PRO A 72 -3.95 -3.14 -6.51
C PRO A 72 -4.01 -4.54 -5.89
N VAL A 73 -3.23 -4.76 -4.83
CA VAL A 73 -3.26 -5.96 -4.00
C VAL A 73 -3.53 -5.53 -2.58
N ARG A 74 -4.25 -6.36 -1.81
CA ARG A 74 -4.52 -6.06 -0.42
C ARG A 74 -3.22 -6.10 0.37
N ILE A 75 -2.80 -4.95 0.91
CA ILE A 75 -1.62 -4.82 1.76
C ILE A 75 -2.04 -5.01 3.22
N ARG A 76 -1.17 -5.65 3.99
CA ARG A 76 -1.27 -5.82 5.44
C ARG A 76 0.09 -5.53 6.04
N GLU A 77 0.12 -4.70 7.07
CA GLU A 77 1.34 -4.43 7.82
C GLU A 77 1.52 -5.51 8.89
N LEU A 78 2.70 -6.14 8.91
CA LEU A 78 3.06 -7.15 9.90
C LEU A 78 4.06 -6.54 10.88
N TYR A 79 3.66 -6.45 12.14
CA TYR A 79 4.54 -6.06 13.24
C TYR A 79 5.09 -7.32 13.91
N VAL A 80 6.39 -7.57 13.73
CA VAL A 80 7.08 -8.68 14.40
C VAL A 80 7.73 -8.15 15.68
N VAL A 81 7.17 -8.51 16.82
CA VAL A 81 7.77 -8.24 18.14
C VAL A 81 8.50 -9.49 18.60
N ARG A 82 9.76 -9.35 19.04
CA ARG A 82 10.47 -10.41 19.75
C ARG A 82 10.29 -10.14 21.24
N ASP A 83 9.64 -11.06 21.94
CA ASP A 83 9.63 -11.02 23.40
C ASP A 83 11.08 -11.13 23.89
N ALA A 84 11.47 -10.24 24.80
CA ALA A 84 12.71 -10.40 25.54
C ALA A 84 12.59 -11.74 26.29
N GLY A 85 13.38 -12.73 25.87
CA GLY A 85 13.43 -14.03 26.53
C GLY A 85 13.62 -13.87 28.04
N PRO A 86 13.13 -14.82 28.85
CA PRO A 86 13.20 -14.71 30.29
C PRO A 86 14.65 -14.44 30.70
N LYS A 87 14.85 -13.38 31.49
CA LYS A 87 16.14 -13.12 32.16
C LYS A 87 16.41 -14.25 33.14
N THR A 88 16.98 -15.33 32.64
CA THR A 88 17.61 -16.35 33.47
C THR A 88 19.02 -15.87 33.79
N GLY A 89 19.14 -15.09 34.85
CA GLY A 89 20.40 -14.77 35.53
C GLY A 89 20.06 -14.60 37.00
N ASP A 90 19.89 -15.72 37.71
CA ASP A 90 20.94 -16.29 38.59
C ASP A 90 21.55 -15.23 39.50
N GLY A 91 20.76 -14.82 40.49
CA GLY A 91 21.23 -14.16 41.71
C GLY A 91 20.94 -15.08 42.89
N ARG A 92 21.62 -16.22 42.97
CA ARG A 92 21.75 -16.96 44.23
C ARG A 92 23.00 -16.47 44.94
N ASP A 93 22.80 -15.58 45.91
CA ASP A 93 23.82 -15.24 46.90
C ASP A 93 24.36 -16.52 47.56
N PRO A 94 25.67 -16.82 47.48
CA PRO A 94 26.26 -17.87 48.29
C PRO A 94 26.65 -17.28 49.64
N GLN A 95 25.70 -16.78 50.42
CA GLN A 95 25.98 -16.26 51.75
C GLN A 95 24.96 -16.78 52.77
N GLY A 96 25.07 -18.07 53.06
CA GLY A 96 24.20 -18.75 54.02
C GLY A 96 24.67 -20.14 54.43
N ARG A 97 25.98 -20.42 54.44
CA ARG A 97 26.53 -21.72 54.88
C ARG A 97 27.73 -21.67 55.82
N GLU A 98 28.01 -20.52 56.42
CA GLU A 98 29.12 -20.38 57.39
C GLU A 98 28.65 -19.71 58.69
N ALA A 99 27.66 -20.31 59.35
CA ALA A 99 27.27 -19.91 60.72
C ALA A 99 26.69 -21.07 61.56
N ALA A 100 26.91 -22.33 61.17
CA ALA A 100 26.35 -23.49 61.87
C ALA A 100 27.36 -24.65 62.08
N ARG A 101 28.67 -24.36 62.14
CA ARG A 101 29.71 -25.37 62.44
C ARG A 101 30.75 -24.99 63.50
N THR A 102 30.54 -23.90 64.22
CA THR A 102 31.35 -23.54 65.39
C THR A 102 30.38 -23.43 66.55
N MET A 103 30.68 -24.05 67.70
CA MET A 103 29.82 -24.26 68.90
C MET A 103 29.13 -25.64 69.04
N ALA A 104 29.74 -26.70 68.51
CA ALA A 104 29.68 -28.00 69.17
C ALA A 104 31.12 -28.47 69.41
N GLY A 105 31.65 -28.08 70.57
CA GLY A 105 32.95 -28.44 71.10
C GLY A 105 32.96 -28.13 72.59
#